data_AF-A0A7C3FJC2-F1
#
_entry.id   AF-A0A7C3FJC2-F1
#
_cell.length_a   1.000
_cell.length_b   1.000
_cell.length_c   1.000
_cell.angle_alpha   90.00
_cell.angle_beta   90.00
_cell.angle_gamma   90.00
#
_symmetry.space_group_name_H-M   'P 1'
#
loop_
_entity.id
_entity.type
_entity.pdbx_description
1 polymer ?
#
loop_
_entity_poly.entity_id
_entity_poly.type
_entity_poly.pdbx_seq_one_letter_code
_entity_poly.pdbx_strand_id
1 'polypeptide(L)'
;MPIPPKPLIAVGSLNRPKLEATRLALLPIWPEARILPVDAPSGVDAQPWGAEAAIRGALNRARAAREAISADLGVGLEGSVEEGPAGIVLLTGWSAIVTAEGRWGIGGGARTPLPPEL
;
A
#
# COMPACT_ATOMS: atom_id res chain seq x y z
N MET A 1 9.44 -8.13 17.87
CA MET A 1 9.90 -6.94 18.60
C MET A 1 8.76 -5.93 18.60
N PRO A 2 8.56 -5.11 19.67
CA PRO A 2 7.64 -3.97 19.58
C PRO A 2 8.15 -2.99 18.51
N ILE A 3 7.22 -2.32 17.81
CA ILE A 3 7.57 -1.25 16.87
C ILE A 3 8.23 -0.12 17.68
N PRO A 4 9.43 0.35 17.32
CA PRO A 4 10.10 1.40 18.08
C PRO A 4 9.29 2.71 18.00
N PRO A 5 9.48 3.65 18.96
CA PRO A 5 8.75 4.93 18.97
C PRO A 5 9.07 5.83 17.78
N LYS A 6 10.24 5.63 17.14
CA LYS A 6 10.72 6.37 15.97
C LYS A 6 11.05 5.40 14.84
N PRO A 7 10.05 4.74 14.24
CA PRO A 7 10.30 3.67 13.29
C PRO A 7 10.85 4.19 11.97
N LEU A 8 11.72 3.39 11.35
CA LEU A 8 12.04 3.47 9.94
C LEU A 8 10.93 2.77 9.15
N ILE A 9 10.31 3.48 8.22
CA ILE A 9 9.18 3.00 7.42
C ILE A 9 9.55 3.06 5.94
N ALA A 10 9.56 1.92 5.27
CA ALA A 10 9.78 1.80 3.84
C ALA A 10 8.44 1.84 3.09
N VAL A 11 8.30 2.71 2.09
CA VAL A 11 7.13 2.76 1.21
C VAL A 11 7.52 2.17 -0.14
N GLY A 12 6.91 1.05 -0.53
CA GLY A 12 7.21 0.33 -1.77
C GLY A 12 6.68 1.00 -3.03
N SER A 13 6.95 2.30 -3.19
CA SER A 13 6.57 3.10 -4.34
C SER A 13 7.37 4.41 -4.39
N LEU A 14 7.83 4.79 -5.58
CA LEU A 14 8.38 6.12 -5.86
C LEU A 14 7.31 7.18 -6.22
N ASN A 15 6.05 6.76 -6.40
CA ASN A 15 4.94 7.67 -6.68
C ASN A 15 4.72 8.64 -5.51
N ARG A 16 4.87 9.95 -5.78
CA ARG A 16 4.77 11.00 -4.77
C ARG A 16 3.42 11.01 -4.02
N PRO A 17 2.25 10.94 -4.68
CA PRO A 17 0.97 10.79 -3.98
C PRO A 17 0.92 9.63 -2.97
N LYS A 18 1.43 8.44 -3.33
CA LYS A 18 1.46 7.27 -2.42
C LYS A 18 2.34 7.52 -1.19
N LEU A 19 3.48 8.19 -1.38
CA LEU A 19 4.38 8.57 -0.29
C LEU A 19 3.72 9.59 0.65
N GLU A 20 3.09 10.63 0.11
CA GLU A 20 2.40 11.65 0.93
C GLU A 20 1.19 11.07 1.67
N ALA A 21 0.41 10.20 1.03
CA ALA A 21 -0.68 9.49 1.71
C ALA A 21 -0.18 8.68 2.92
N THR A 22 0.98 8.02 2.77
CA THR A 22 1.61 7.28 3.87
C THR A 22 2.06 8.22 5.00
N ARG A 23 2.66 9.37 4.67
CA ARG A 23 3.06 10.39 5.66
C ARG A 23 1.85 10.92 6.43
N LEU A 24 0.79 11.29 5.73
CA LEU A 24 -0.44 11.80 6.33
C LEU A 24 -1.09 10.78 7.27
N ALA A 25 -1.03 9.49 6.93
CA ALA A 25 -1.60 8.43 7.76
C ALA A 25 -0.75 8.09 9.00
N LEU A 26 0.59 8.10 8.86
CA LEU A 26 1.48 7.51 9.88
C LEU A 26 2.17 8.54 10.79
N LEU A 27 2.41 9.78 10.32
CA LEU A 27 3.02 10.80 11.18
C LEU A 27 2.15 11.24 12.37
N PRO A 28 0.80 11.22 12.32
CA PRO A 28 0.00 11.46 13.52
C PRO A 28 0.18 10.38 14.61
N ILE A 29 0.59 9.17 14.22
CA ILE A 29 0.83 8.03 15.13
C ILE A 29 2.29 8.02 15.60
N TRP A 30 3.23 8.24 14.67
CA TRP A 30 4.66 8.31 14.92
C TRP A 30 5.24 9.61 14.33
N PRO A 31 5.17 10.73 15.06
CA PRO A 31 5.60 12.05 14.56
C PRO A 31 7.07 12.12 14.15
N GLU A 32 7.90 11.25 14.72
CA GLU A 32 9.34 11.19 14.48
C GLU A 32 9.75 10.00 13.58
N ALA A 33 8.79 9.34 12.92
CA ALA A 33 9.09 8.26 11.99
C ALA A 33 9.90 8.77 10.79
N ARG A 34 10.89 7.99 10.36
CA ARG A 34 11.60 8.23 9.11
C ARG A 34 10.92 7.44 7.99
N ILE A 35 10.30 8.14 7.05
CA ILE A 35 9.54 7.51 5.95
C ILE A 35 10.31 7.68 4.63
N LEU A 36 10.75 6.56 4.04
CA LEU A 36 11.55 6.53 2.82
C LEU A 36 10.84 5.77 1.69
N PRO A 37 10.81 6.31 0.45
CA PRO A 37 10.33 5.58 -0.71
C PRO A 37 11.37 4.56 -1.18
N VAL A 38 10.91 3.41 -1.65
CA VAL A 38 11.70 2.32 -2.21
C VAL A 38 11.01 1.86 -3.48
N ASP A 39 11.77 1.65 -4.55
CA ASP A 39 11.25 1.00 -5.75
C ASP A 39 11.08 -0.51 -5.47
N ALA A 40 9.83 -0.98 -5.50
CA ALA A 40 9.48 -2.34 -5.08
C ALA A 40 8.45 -2.93 -6.06
N PRO A 41 8.68 -4.15 -6.59
CA PRO A 41 7.75 -4.78 -7.52
C PRO A 41 6.46 -5.22 -6.82
N SER A 42 5.33 -5.15 -7.52
CA SER A 42 4.04 -5.69 -7.03
C SER A 42 3.90 -7.19 -7.28
N GLY A 43 4.55 -7.73 -8.32
CA GLY A 43 4.38 -9.13 -8.74
C GLY A 43 2.95 -9.47 -9.19
N VAL A 44 2.16 -8.46 -9.55
CA VAL A 44 0.81 -8.57 -10.14
C VAL A 44 0.71 -7.61 -11.33
N ASP A 45 -0.37 -7.73 -12.10
CA ASP A 45 -0.63 -6.86 -13.25
C ASP A 45 -0.63 -5.38 -12.86
N ALA A 46 -0.28 -4.52 -13.82
CA ALA A 46 -0.21 -3.08 -13.62
C ALA A 46 -1.57 -2.47 -13.18
N GLN A 47 -2.67 -3.10 -13.59
CA GLN A 47 -4.03 -2.79 -13.16
C GLN A 47 -4.69 -4.07 -12.61
N PRO A 48 -4.52 -4.40 -11.33
CA PRO A 48 -5.14 -5.56 -10.71
C PRO A 48 -6.67 -5.51 -10.80
N TRP A 49 -7.26 -6.67 -11.10
CA TRP A 49 -8.71 -6.88 -11.03
C TRP A 49 -9.08 -7.59 -9.72
N GLY A 50 -10.00 -6.99 -8.97
CA GLY A 50 -10.48 -7.49 -7.69
C GLY A 50 -9.54 -7.20 -6.51
N ALA A 51 -10.11 -7.29 -5.30
CA ALA A 51 -9.40 -7.04 -4.06
C ALA A 51 -8.23 -8.01 -3.81
N GLU A 52 -8.38 -9.29 -4.16
CA GLU A 52 -7.35 -10.31 -3.87
C GLU A 52 -6.03 -10.01 -4.59
N ALA A 53 -6.08 -9.72 -5.89
CA ALA A 53 -4.90 -9.38 -6.67
C ALA A 53 -4.25 -8.06 -6.17
N ALA A 54 -5.07 -7.07 -5.82
CA ALA A 54 -4.60 -5.79 -5.29
C ALA A 54 -3.91 -5.92 -3.92
N ILE A 55 -4.52 -6.67 -3.00
CA ILE A 55 -3.98 -6.95 -1.66
C ILE A 55 -2.65 -7.70 -1.79
N ARG A 56 -2.58 -8.69 -2.69
CA ARG A 56 -1.32 -9.41 -2.98
C ARG A 56 -0.24 -8.45 -3.49
N GLY A 57 -0.57 -7.57 -4.42
CA GLY A 57 0.33 -6.52 -4.92
C GLY A 57 0.83 -5.61 -3.82
N ALA A 58 -0.06 -5.11 -2.97
CA ALA A 58 0.28 -4.26 -1.83
C ALA A 58 1.18 -4.98 -0.82
N LEU A 59 0.88 -6.24 -0.47
CA LEU A 59 1.72 -7.04 0.44
C LEU A 59 3.12 -7.30 -0.13
N ASN A 60 3.22 -7.61 -1.42
CA ASN A 60 4.50 -7.84 -2.10
C ASN A 60 5.36 -6.58 -2.06
N ARG A 61 4.79 -5.42 -2.40
CA ARG A 61 5.49 -4.12 -2.31
C ARG A 61 5.95 -3.84 -0.88
N ALA A 62 5.07 -4.04 0.11
CA ALA A 62 5.38 -3.78 1.51
C ALA A 62 6.56 -4.64 2.00
N ARG A 63 6.55 -5.95 1.71
CA ARG A 63 7.62 -6.88 2.08
C ARG A 63 8.94 -6.53 1.41
N ALA A 64 8.93 -6.38 0.09
CA ALA A 64 10.13 -6.06 -0.68
C ALA A 64 10.75 -4.73 -0.25
N ALA A 65 9.93 -3.69 -0.02
CA ALA A 65 10.41 -2.39 0.43
C ALA A 65 11.05 -2.46 1.82
N ARG A 66 10.40 -3.16 2.77
CA ARG A 66 10.92 -3.35 4.12
C ARG A 66 12.29 -4.03 4.09
N GLU A 67 12.39 -5.11 3.32
CA GLU A 67 13.60 -5.93 3.20
C GLU A 67 14.74 -5.16 2.53
N ALA A 68 14.45 -4.37 1.49
CA ALA A 68 15.45 -3.62 0.74
C ALA A 68 16.27 -2.63 1.58
N ILE A 69 15.68 -2.08 2.64
CA ILE A 69 16.36 -1.11 3.52
C ILE A 69 16.36 -1.51 5.00
N SER A 70 16.01 -2.77 5.30
CA SER A 70 15.90 -3.30 6.66
C SER A 70 15.05 -2.42 7.59
N ALA A 71 13.91 -1.95 7.10
CA ALA A 71 13.00 -1.09 7.86
C ALA A 71 12.22 -1.86 8.95
N ASP A 72 11.75 -1.14 9.97
CA ASP A 72 10.87 -1.68 11.00
C ASP A 72 9.50 -2.05 10.42
N LEU A 73 9.03 -1.23 9.47
CA LEU A 73 7.75 -1.38 8.77
C LEU A 73 7.93 -1.23 7.26
N GLY A 74 7.19 -2.03 6.50
CA GLY A 74 6.98 -1.85 5.07
C GLY A 74 5.55 -1.45 4.77
N VAL A 75 5.34 -0.54 3.83
CA VAL A 75 4.04 -0.08 3.35
C VAL A 75 3.95 -0.30 1.85
N GLY A 76 2.87 -0.93 1.41
CA GLY A 76 2.54 -1.08 -0.01
C GLY A 76 1.16 -0.50 -0.29
N LEU A 77 1.00 0.11 -1.46
CA LEU A 77 -0.28 0.66 -1.93
C LEU A 77 -0.49 0.27 -3.38
N GLU A 78 -1.66 -0.28 -3.69
CA GLU A 78 -2.05 -0.71 -5.02
C GLU A 78 -3.43 -0.17 -5.37
N GLY A 79 -3.57 0.44 -6.55
CA GLY A 79 -4.89 0.74 -7.11
C GLY A 79 -5.43 -0.51 -7.79
N SER A 80 -6.74 -0.68 -7.82
CA SER A 80 -7.38 -1.80 -8.52
C SER A 80 -8.75 -1.42 -9.04
N VAL A 81 -9.28 -2.26 -9.92
CA VAL A 81 -10.67 -2.18 -10.36
C VAL A 81 -11.40 -3.44 -9.94
N GLU A 82 -12.71 -3.34 -9.73
CA GLU A 82 -13.55 -4.50 -9.44
C GLU A 82 -14.95 -4.31 -10.02
N GLU A 83 -15.64 -5.42 -10.23
CA GLU A 83 -17.02 -5.40 -10.68
C GLU A 83 -17.93 -4.87 -9.56
N GLY A 84 -18.72 -3.86 -9.89
CA GLY A 84 -19.72 -3.27 -9.01
C GLY A 84 -21.16 -3.57 -9.43
N PRO A 85 -22.14 -2.98 -8.73
CA PRO A 85 -23.55 -3.18 -9.05
C PRO A 85 -23.89 -2.78 -10.49
N ALA A 86 -24.83 -3.51 -11.10
CA ALA A 86 -25.32 -3.27 -12.46
C ALA A 86 -24.21 -3.24 -13.54
N GLY A 87 -23.11 -3.99 -13.33
CA GLY A 87 -22.00 -4.06 -14.28
C GLY A 87 -21.09 -2.83 -14.29
N ILE A 88 -21.28 -1.89 -13.36
CA ILE A 88 -20.42 -0.70 -13.25
C ILE A 88 -19.06 -1.11 -12.69
N VAL A 89 -17.98 -0.78 -13.39
CA VAL A 89 -16.62 -1.00 -12.89
C VAL A 89 -16.29 0.07 -11.84
N LEU A 90 -15.81 -0.36 -10.68
CA LEU A 90 -15.42 0.50 -9.58
C LEU A 90 -13.90 0.58 -9.49
N LEU A 91 -13.35 1.79 -9.41
CA LEU A 91 -11.99 2.05 -8.98
C LEU A 91 -11.92 1.96 -7.45
N THR A 92 -10.90 1.29 -6.94
CA THR A 92 -10.59 1.23 -5.51
C THR A 92 -9.07 1.17 -5.31
N GLY A 93 -8.63 1.14 -4.06
CA GLY A 93 -7.23 0.95 -3.70
C GLY A 93 -7.07 0.19 -2.40
N TRP A 94 -5.96 -0.51 -2.28
CA TRP A 94 -5.60 -1.31 -1.12
C TRP A 94 -4.23 -0.92 -0.61
N SER A 95 -4.12 -0.80 0.72
CA SER A 95 -2.86 -0.62 1.42
C SER A 95 -2.55 -1.85 2.26
N ALA A 96 -1.27 -2.13 2.43
CA ALA A 96 -0.77 -3.16 3.32
C ALA A 96 0.41 -2.62 4.14
N ILE A 97 0.45 -2.96 5.42
CA ILE A 97 1.60 -2.70 6.31
C ILE A 97 2.13 -4.03 6.81
N VAL A 98 3.46 -4.20 6.77
CA VAL A 98 4.15 -5.43 7.20
C VAL A 98 5.25 -5.08 8.21
N THR A 99 5.30 -5.80 9.34
CA THR A 99 6.36 -5.65 10.34
C THR A 99 7.56 -6.55 10.05
N ALA A 100 8.70 -6.30 10.71
CA ALA A 100 9.88 -7.15 10.61
C ALA A 100 9.64 -8.63 10.98
N GLU A 101 8.67 -8.90 11.85
CA GLU A 101 8.26 -10.27 12.24
C GLU A 101 7.27 -10.91 11.27
N GLY A 102 6.95 -10.26 10.15
CA GLY A 102 6.02 -10.78 9.15
C GLY A 102 4.54 -10.63 9.52
N ARG A 103 4.21 -9.97 10.64
CA ARG A 103 2.82 -9.57 10.91
C ARG A 103 2.39 -8.53 9.90
N TRP A 104 1.12 -8.54 9.53
CA TRP A 104 0.60 -7.62 8.53
C TRP A 104 -0.83 -7.20 8.80
N GLY A 105 -1.20 -6.06 8.25
CA GLY A 105 -2.57 -5.54 8.22
C GLY A 105 -2.86 -4.90 6.86
N ILE A 106 -4.14 -4.84 6.48
CA ILE A 106 -4.60 -4.27 5.21
C ILE A 106 -5.71 -3.24 5.44
N GLY A 107 -5.82 -2.29 4.52
CA GLY A 107 -6.90 -1.30 4.49
C GLY A 107 -7.38 -1.09 3.05
N GLY A 108 -8.71 -1.08 2.87
CA GLY A 108 -9.34 -0.75 1.60
C GLY A 108 -9.78 0.71 1.56
N GLY A 109 -9.61 1.34 0.40
CA GLY A 109 -10.11 2.69 0.12
C GLY A 109 -11.59 2.72 -0.25
N ALA A 110 -12.08 3.92 -0.52
CA ALA A 110 -13.39 4.11 -1.11
C ALA A 110 -13.47 3.47 -2.51
N ARG A 111 -14.66 3.02 -2.87
CA ARG A 111 -14.98 2.56 -4.21
C ARG A 111 -15.64 3.71 -4.97
N THR A 112 -15.13 4.01 -6.15
CA THR A 112 -15.66 5.10 -6.99
C THR A 112 -15.98 4.55 -8.37
N PRO A 113 -17.19 4.78 -8.91
CA PRO A 113 -17.51 4.33 -10.25
C PRO A 113 -16.56 4.97 -11.26
N LEU A 114 -16.01 4.15 -12.15
CA LEU A 114 -15.38 4.66 -13.34
C LEU A 114 -16.45 5.26 -14.26
N PRO A 115 -16.12 6.33 -15.00
CA PRO A 115 -17.03 6.81 -16.02
C PRO A 115 -17.28 5.69 -17.06
N PRO A 116 -18.44 5.69 -17.73
CA PRO A 116 -18.59 4.91 -18.96
C PRO A 116 -17.47 5.29 -19.94
N GLU A 117 -17.12 4.36 -20.83
CA GLU A 117 -16.05 4.53 -21.82
C GLU A 117 -16.11 5.93 -22.47
N LEU A 118 -14.95 6.61 -22.52
CA LEU A 118 -14.79 7.87 -23.25
C LEU A 118 -14.78 7.62 -24.75
#